data_AF-A0A2V9QW81-F1
#
_entry.id   AF-A0A2V9QW81-F1
#
_cell.length_a   1.000
_cell.length_b   1.000
_cell.length_c   1.000
_cell.angle_alpha   90.00
_cell.angle_beta   90.00
_cell.angle_gamma   90.00
#
_symmetry.space_group_name_H-M   'P 1'
#
loop_
_entity.id
_entity.type
_entity.pdbx_description
1 polymer ?
#
loop_
_entity_poly.entity_id
_entity_poly.type
_entity_poly.pdbx_seq_one_letter_code
_entity_poly.pdbx_strand_id
1 'polypeptide(L)'
;MTDRVTSHDILRMVQAAAILVREQRLRLSQLDSVAGDGDHGSAMVRIVDHLEASFVRPASADLKSCFTDAAWSVMNSDGGASSSLLGAFFLGVGESVQEGILSWDCAGLAAALEAGLQAVQRQTKAKPGDKTLMDSLAPAVEALATAAEAKRPLDDGLRAAAQAAKAGAEATEKMIARYGRARLLGDKTIGHQDAGAASVALMFEGFSRATSEAKGNLANARY
;
A
#
# COMPACT_ATOMS: atom_id res chain seq x y z
N MET A 1 -6.14 -17.40 15.88
CA MET A 1 -4.94 -16.59 15.62
C MET A 1 -5.33 -15.15 15.85
N THR A 2 -4.46 -14.30 16.39
CA THR A 2 -4.79 -12.94 16.83
C THR A 2 -5.48 -12.16 15.71
N ASP A 3 -6.70 -11.70 15.96
CA ASP A 3 -7.44 -10.75 15.11
C ASP A 3 -6.78 -9.36 15.10
N ARG A 4 -5.47 -9.29 15.36
CA ARG A 4 -4.71 -8.07 15.57
C ARG A 4 -3.35 -8.13 14.88
N VAL A 5 -2.88 -6.98 14.43
CA VAL A 5 -1.54 -6.73 13.87
C VAL A 5 -0.74 -5.81 14.77
N THR A 6 0.48 -6.23 15.08
CA THR A 6 1.53 -5.46 15.80
C THR A 6 2.52 -4.83 14.82
N SER A 7 3.45 -4.02 15.30
CA SER A 7 4.56 -3.50 14.47
C SER A 7 5.39 -4.60 13.80
N HIS A 8 5.56 -5.75 14.46
CA HIS A 8 6.24 -6.91 13.87
C HIS A 8 5.41 -7.58 12.76
N ASP A 9 4.09 -7.63 12.90
CA ASP A 9 3.21 -8.11 11.83
C ASP A 9 3.23 -7.17 10.63
N ILE A 10 3.22 -5.85 10.87
CA ILE A 10 3.37 -4.85 9.82
C ILE A 10 4.72 -4.99 9.10
N LEU A 11 5.82 -5.23 9.83
CA LEU A 11 7.12 -5.52 9.19
C LEU A 11 7.01 -6.72 8.24
N ARG A 12 6.41 -7.83 8.67
CA ARG A 12 6.22 -9.02 7.81
C ARG A 12 5.36 -8.71 6.58
N MET A 13 4.32 -7.90 6.74
CA MET A 13 3.49 -7.42 5.63
C MET A 13 4.30 -6.57 4.64
N VAL A 14 5.10 -5.62 5.13
CA VAL A 14 6.01 -4.79 4.33
C VAL A 14 7.04 -5.65 3.60
N GLN A 15 7.61 -6.65 4.25
CA GLN A 15 8.57 -7.58 3.64
C GLN A 15 7.95 -8.39 2.49
N ALA A 16 6.74 -8.91 2.69
CA ALA A 16 6.01 -9.62 1.63
C ALA A 16 5.69 -8.69 0.44
N ALA A 17 5.30 -7.44 0.71
CA ALA A 17 5.11 -6.42 -0.32
C ALA A 17 6.42 -6.10 -1.06
N ALA A 18 7.53 -5.95 -0.33
CA ALA A 18 8.83 -5.64 -0.88
C ALA A 18 9.33 -6.74 -1.83
N ILE A 19 9.12 -8.01 -1.48
CA ILE A 19 9.43 -9.15 -2.37
C ILE A 19 8.69 -9.00 -3.70
N LEU A 20 7.36 -8.80 -3.65
CA LEU A 20 6.54 -8.67 -4.88
C LEU A 20 6.94 -7.46 -5.72
N VAL A 21 7.23 -6.31 -5.10
CA VAL A 21 7.69 -5.10 -5.80
C VAL A 21 9.05 -5.33 -6.46
N ARG A 22 10.00 -5.98 -5.78
CA ARG A 22 11.32 -6.30 -6.33
C ARG A 22 11.20 -7.27 -7.51
N GLU A 23 10.36 -8.30 -7.40
CA GLU A 23 10.09 -9.26 -8.49
C GLU A 23 9.46 -8.58 -9.71
N GLN A 24 8.54 -7.65 -9.50
CA GLN A 24 7.84 -6.93 -10.58
C GLN A 24 8.55 -5.64 -11.03
N ARG A 25 9.74 -5.33 -10.50
CA ARG A 25 10.48 -4.08 -10.75
C ARG A 25 10.55 -3.72 -12.24
N LEU A 26 10.98 -4.66 -13.08
CA LEU A 26 11.13 -4.42 -14.52
C LEU A 26 9.79 -4.14 -15.21
N ARG A 27 8.74 -4.88 -14.83
CA ARG A 27 7.38 -4.66 -15.35
C ARG A 27 6.85 -3.29 -14.93
N LEU A 28 7.04 -2.89 -13.67
CA LEU A 28 6.60 -1.58 -13.19
C LEU A 28 7.29 -0.44 -13.95
N SER A 29 8.59 -0.57 -14.21
CA SER A 29 9.33 0.36 -15.07
C SER A 29 8.83 0.35 -16.52
N GLN A 30 8.46 -0.81 -17.08
CA GLN A 30 7.90 -0.91 -18.43
C GLN A 30 6.50 -0.26 -18.54
N LEU A 31 5.66 -0.40 -17.50
CA LEU A 31 4.37 0.28 -17.45
C LEU A 31 4.56 1.80 -17.46
N ASP A 32 5.51 2.29 -16.67
CA ASP A 32 5.80 3.73 -16.61
C ASP A 32 6.46 4.24 -17.90
N SER A 33 7.29 3.46 -18.59
CA SER A 33 7.97 3.90 -19.81
C SER A 33 7.02 4.21 -20.98
N VAL A 34 5.77 3.77 -20.91
CA VAL A 34 4.73 4.16 -21.87
C VAL A 34 4.48 5.68 -21.82
N ALA A 35 4.56 6.26 -20.62
CA ALA A 35 4.06 7.60 -20.29
C ALA A 35 5.04 8.49 -19.52
N GLY A 36 6.15 7.92 -19.04
CA GLY A 36 7.14 8.49 -18.14
C GLY A 36 8.56 8.17 -18.59
N ASP A 37 9.51 8.23 -17.66
CA ASP A 37 10.93 7.96 -17.90
C ASP A 37 11.31 6.49 -17.61
N GLY A 38 10.34 5.66 -17.17
CA GLY A 38 10.54 4.23 -16.96
C GLY A 38 11.29 3.91 -15.66
N ASP A 39 11.38 4.86 -14.74
CA ASP A 39 12.12 4.69 -13.48
C ASP A 39 11.25 4.19 -12.31
N HIS A 40 9.92 4.15 -12.49
CA HIS A 40 8.95 3.89 -11.42
C HIS A 40 9.22 2.58 -10.66
N GLY A 41 9.59 1.50 -11.36
CA GLY A 41 9.94 0.24 -10.70
C GLY A 41 11.13 0.37 -9.75
N SER A 42 12.17 1.10 -10.17
CA SER A 42 13.34 1.39 -9.32
C SER A 42 13.00 2.33 -8.17
N ALA A 43 12.15 3.34 -8.41
CA ALA A 43 11.63 4.22 -7.37
C ALA A 43 10.85 3.44 -6.30
N MET A 44 9.99 2.52 -6.72
CA MET A 44 9.23 1.67 -5.79
C MET A 44 10.11 0.71 -5.00
N VAL A 45 11.18 0.18 -5.57
CA VAL A 45 12.16 -0.61 -4.82
C VAL A 45 12.80 0.22 -3.70
N ARG A 46 13.24 1.45 -3.98
CA ARG A 46 13.76 2.36 -2.94
C ARG A 46 12.72 2.60 -1.85
N ILE A 47 11.47 2.86 -2.21
CA ILE A 47 10.39 3.09 -1.25
C ILE A 47 10.19 1.88 -0.32
N VAL A 48 10.10 0.67 -0.86
CA VAL A 48 9.91 -0.52 -0.01
C VAL A 48 11.13 -0.86 0.82
N ASP A 49 12.34 -0.56 0.35
CA ASP A 49 13.57 -0.71 1.14
C ASP A 49 13.58 0.24 2.35
N HIS A 50 13.17 1.50 2.15
CA HIS A 50 13.03 2.49 3.21
C HIS A 50 11.92 2.12 4.21
N LEU A 51 10.79 1.58 3.74
CA LEU A 51 9.74 1.07 4.60
C LEU A 51 10.24 -0.10 5.44
N GLU A 52 10.81 -1.11 4.81
CA GLU A 52 11.31 -2.31 5.48
C GLU A 52 12.29 -1.95 6.60
N ALA A 53 13.30 -1.12 6.29
CA ALA A 53 14.29 -0.67 7.27
C ALA A 53 13.65 0.09 8.46
N SER A 54 12.60 0.88 8.20
CA SER A 54 11.94 1.70 9.22
C SER A 54 11.10 0.88 10.21
N PHE A 55 10.63 -0.31 9.80
CA PHE A 55 9.85 -1.21 10.63
C PHE A 55 10.69 -2.26 11.38
N VAL A 56 12.01 -2.31 11.17
CA VAL A 56 12.93 -3.14 11.99
C VAL A 56 13.08 -2.50 13.37
N ARG A 57 12.21 -2.88 14.32
CA ARG A 57 12.13 -2.31 15.67
C ARG A 57 11.85 -3.37 16.75
N PRO A 58 12.10 -3.07 18.04
CA PRO A 58 11.64 -3.91 19.14
C PRO A 58 10.11 -4.09 19.11
N ALA A 59 9.62 -5.24 19.58
CA ALA A 59 8.18 -5.54 19.63
C ALA A 59 7.37 -4.56 20.52
N SER A 60 8.03 -3.80 21.40
CA SER A 60 7.44 -2.77 22.24
C SER A 60 7.28 -1.41 21.56
N ALA A 61 7.74 -1.25 20.31
CA ALA A 61 7.58 0.00 19.57
C ALA A 61 6.10 0.26 19.28
N ASP A 62 5.64 1.48 19.58
CA ASP A 62 4.27 1.90 19.30
C ASP A 62 4.06 2.16 17.81
N LEU A 63 2.82 1.98 17.34
CA LEU A 63 2.49 2.09 15.93
C LEU A 63 2.60 3.54 15.42
N LYS A 64 2.33 4.56 16.25
CA LYS A 64 2.48 5.96 15.83
C LYS A 64 3.91 6.23 15.38
N SER A 65 4.89 5.98 16.25
CA SER A 65 6.30 6.23 15.93
C SER A 65 6.82 5.41 14.76
N CYS A 66 6.39 4.14 14.64
CA CYS A 66 6.75 3.29 13.51
C CYS A 66 6.31 3.89 12.17
N PHE A 67 5.05 4.31 12.07
CA PHE A 67 4.48 4.85 10.84
C PHE A 67 4.98 6.26 10.52
N THR A 68 5.14 7.15 11.52
CA THR A 68 5.69 8.50 11.29
C THR A 68 7.12 8.46 10.79
N ASP A 69 7.97 7.61 11.38
CA ASP A 69 9.37 7.50 10.96
C ASP A 69 9.49 6.87 9.57
N ALA A 70 8.69 5.84 9.29
CA ALA A 70 8.62 5.22 7.97
C ALA A 70 8.16 6.22 6.90
N ALA A 71 7.19 7.07 7.22
CA ALA A 71 6.71 8.11 6.32
C ALA A 71 7.82 9.10 5.94
N TRP A 72 8.54 9.64 6.93
CA TRP A 72 9.64 10.56 6.68
C TRP A 72 10.79 9.90 5.92
N SER A 73 11.10 8.64 6.23
CA SER A 73 12.10 7.86 5.50
C SER A 73 11.71 7.70 4.03
N VAL A 74 10.45 7.34 3.74
CA VAL A 74 9.93 7.21 2.38
C VAL A 74 9.95 8.54 1.63
N MET A 75 9.51 9.64 2.24
CA MET A 75 9.53 10.96 1.59
C MET A 75 10.95 11.37 1.15
N ASN A 76 11.98 10.93 1.88
CA ASN A 76 13.39 11.20 1.60
C ASN A 76 14.07 10.18 0.66
N SER A 77 13.34 9.19 0.13
CA SER A 77 13.90 8.08 -0.69
C SER A 77 14.13 8.40 -2.17
N ASP A 78 13.91 9.64 -2.59
CA ASP A 78 14.00 10.09 -4.00
C ASP A 78 13.18 9.18 -4.95
N GLY A 79 11.90 9.00 -4.65
CA GLY A 79 10.95 8.20 -5.43
C GLY A 79 9.95 9.02 -6.25
N GLY A 80 10.27 10.30 -6.53
CA GLY A 80 9.40 11.22 -7.27
C GLY A 80 8.02 11.42 -6.63
N ALA A 81 6.98 11.43 -7.46
CA ALA A 81 5.60 11.58 -6.97
C ALA A 81 5.17 10.41 -6.07
N SER A 82 5.69 9.20 -6.32
CA SER A 82 5.35 7.99 -5.57
C SER A 82 5.84 8.06 -4.12
N SER A 83 7.07 8.53 -3.88
CA SER A 83 7.57 8.71 -2.49
C SER A 83 6.80 9.78 -1.74
N SER A 84 6.40 10.85 -2.44
CA SER A 84 5.60 11.92 -1.83
C SER A 84 4.21 11.42 -1.41
N LEU A 85 3.49 10.75 -2.30
CA LEU A 85 2.11 10.28 -2.04
C LEU A 85 2.08 9.11 -1.06
N LEU A 86 2.97 8.12 -1.21
CA LEU A 86 3.05 7.01 -0.26
C LEU A 86 3.59 7.47 1.10
N GLY A 87 4.55 8.39 1.12
CA GLY A 87 4.99 9.03 2.35
C GLY A 87 3.84 9.73 3.08
N ALA A 88 3.02 10.51 2.37
CA ALA A 88 1.85 11.16 2.96
C ALA A 88 0.81 10.16 3.47
N PHE A 89 0.62 9.04 2.76
CA PHE A 89 -0.23 7.94 3.22
C PHE A 89 0.24 7.41 4.58
N PHE A 90 1.52 7.03 4.70
CA PHE A 90 2.06 6.51 5.95
C PHE A 90 2.10 7.56 7.06
N LEU A 91 2.30 8.84 6.72
CA LEU A 91 2.25 9.94 7.70
C LEU A 91 0.84 10.09 8.26
N GLY A 92 -0.18 10.07 7.39
CA GLY A 92 -1.58 10.12 7.80
C GLY A 92 -1.98 8.95 8.68
N VAL A 93 -1.47 7.74 8.38
CA VAL A 93 -1.61 6.58 9.26
C VAL A 93 -0.97 6.83 10.62
N GLY A 94 0.28 7.30 10.66
CA GLY A 94 0.98 7.54 11.93
C GLY A 94 0.30 8.62 12.79
N GLU A 95 -0.09 9.73 12.19
CA GLU A 95 -0.70 10.87 12.88
C GLU A 95 -2.10 10.57 13.44
N SER A 96 -2.83 9.59 12.89
CA SER A 96 -4.15 9.20 13.42
C SER A 96 -4.07 8.33 14.68
N VAL A 97 -2.86 7.94 15.10
CA VAL A 97 -2.65 6.92 16.12
C VAL A 97 -2.21 7.59 17.42
N GLN A 98 -2.87 7.21 18.51
CA GLN A 98 -2.47 7.66 19.84
C GLN A 98 -1.15 7.01 20.26
N GLU A 99 -0.35 7.73 21.04
CA GLU A 99 0.90 7.21 21.59
C GLU A 99 0.65 5.97 22.47
N GLY A 100 1.54 4.98 22.37
CA GLY A 100 1.47 3.75 23.16
C GLY A 100 0.55 2.65 22.58
N ILE A 101 -0.14 2.86 21.46
CA ILE A 101 -0.90 1.80 20.78
C ILE A 101 0.06 0.80 20.13
N LEU A 102 0.00 -0.47 20.57
CA LEU A 102 0.91 -1.53 20.12
C LEU A 102 0.31 -2.47 19.06
N SER A 103 -1.02 -2.48 18.90
CA SER A 103 -1.68 -3.35 17.91
C SER A 103 -3.06 -2.84 17.49
N TRP A 104 -3.48 -3.19 16.27
CA TRP A 104 -4.82 -2.94 15.76
C TRP A 104 -5.54 -4.24 15.43
N ASP A 105 -6.85 -4.26 15.67
CA ASP A 105 -7.74 -5.22 15.00
C ASP A 105 -8.14 -4.73 13.60
N CYS A 106 -9.06 -5.45 12.94
CA CYS A 106 -9.57 -5.07 11.62
C CYS A 106 -10.13 -3.64 11.59
N ALA A 107 -10.86 -3.22 12.62
CA ALA A 107 -11.43 -1.87 12.67
C ALA A 107 -10.35 -0.80 12.89
N GLY A 108 -9.40 -1.06 13.79
CA GLY A 108 -8.25 -0.18 14.01
C GLY A 108 -7.40 0.00 12.75
N LEU A 109 -7.11 -1.09 12.03
CA LEU A 109 -6.35 -1.01 10.79
C LEU A 109 -7.14 -0.29 9.69
N ALA A 110 -8.45 -0.57 9.55
CA ALA A 110 -9.30 0.12 8.58
C ALA A 110 -9.30 1.64 8.79
N ALA A 111 -9.54 2.10 10.03
CA ALA A 111 -9.54 3.53 10.37
C ALA A 111 -8.17 4.18 10.13
N ALA A 112 -7.09 3.46 10.44
CA ALA A 112 -5.73 3.93 10.21
C ALA A 112 -5.44 4.12 8.70
N LEU A 113 -5.76 3.13 7.85
CA LEU A 113 -5.56 3.24 6.41
C LEU A 113 -6.50 4.28 5.77
N GLU A 114 -7.69 4.49 6.32
CA GLU A 114 -8.59 5.57 5.91
C GLU A 114 -7.97 6.94 6.18
N ALA A 115 -7.37 7.16 7.35
CA ALA A 115 -6.65 8.39 7.64
C ALA A 115 -5.45 8.62 6.69
N GLY A 116 -4.74 7.54 6.34
CA GLY A 116 -3.70 7.57 5.30
C GLY A 116 -4.26 7.98 3.93
N LEU A 117 -5.37 7.39 3.49
CA LEU A 117 -6.03 7.75 2.24
C LEU A 117 -6.46 9.23 2.22
N GLN A 118 -7.03 9.71 3.32
CA GLN A 118 -7.40 11.13 3.46
C GLN A 118 -6.17 12.05 3.37
N ALA A 119 -5.01 11.63 3.88
CA ALA A 119 -3.75 12.38 3.72
C ALA A 119 -3.30 12.47 2.26
N VAL A 120 -3.40 11.37 1.50
CA VAL A 120 -3.13 11.37 0.06
C VAL A 120 -4.10 12.31 -0.67
N GLN A 121 -5.40 12.26 -0.34
CA GLN A 121 -6.42 13.11 -0.94
C GLN A 121 -6.23 14.61 -0.64
N ARG A 122 -5.53 14.97 0.44
CA ARG A 122 -5.13 16.37 0.70
C ARG A 122 -3.97 16.80 -0.20
N GLN A 123 -3.13 15.87 -0.63
CA GLN A 123 -1.95 16.14 -1.45
C GLN A 123 -2.24 16.13 -2.95
N THR A 124 -3.18 15.29 -3.40
CA THR A 124 -3.57 15.19 -4.82
C THR A 124 -5.08 15.39 -5.01
N LYS A 125 -5.45 15.97 -6.15
CA LYS A 125 -6.85 16.09 -6.57
C LYS A 125 -7.34 14.88 -7.38
N ALA A 126 -6.46 13.90 -7.63
CA ALA A 126 -6.80 12.67 -8.34
C ALA A 126 -7.85 11.87 -7.56
N LYS A 127 -8.81 11.32 -8.30
CA LYS A 127 -9.88 10.48 -7.78
C LYS A 127 -9.86 9.11 -8.48
N PRO A 128 -10.53 8.09 -7.93
CA PRO A 128 -10.84 6.89 -8.69
C PRO A 128 -11.47 7.25 -10.05
N GLY A 129 -10.98 6.63 -11.11
CA GLY A 129 -11.28 6.92 -12.51
C GLY A 129 -10.26 7.83 -13.21
N ASP A 130 -9.32 8.44 -12.49
CA ASP A 130 -8.35 9.38 -13.08
C ASP A 130 -7.02 8.72 -13.51
N LYS A 131 -6.91 7.39 -13.39
CA LYS A 131 -5.76 6.56 -13.76
C LYS A 131 -4.49 6.92 -12.98
N THR A 132 -4.52 6.64 -11.68
CA THR A 132 -3.42 6.86 -10.74
C THR A 132 -3.42 5.77 -9.67
N LEU A 133 -2.49 5.84 -8.72
CA LEU A 133 -2.52 4.99 -7.53
C LEU A 133 -3.86 5.02 -6.75
N MET A 134 -4.66 6.08 -6.89
CA MET A 134 -5.96 6.22 -6.25
C MET A 134 -6.96 5.14 -6.71
N ASP A 135 -6.82 4.66 -7.94
CA ASP A 135 -7.67 3.61 -8.50
C ASP A 135 -7.48 2.26 -7.80
N SER A 136 -6.34 2.06 -7.14
CA SER A 136 -6.02 0.85 -6.37
C SER A 136 -6.15 1.10 -4.87
N LEU A 137 -5.64 2.24 -4.39
CA LEU A 137 -5.61 2.57 -2.97
C LEU A 137 -7.00 2.77 -2.37
N ALA A 138 -7.85 3.58 -3.01
CA ALA A 138 -9.16 3.90 -2.45
C ALA A 138 -10.08 2.65 -2.35
N PRO A 139 -10.22 1.82 -3.41
CA PRO A 139 -11.01 0.60 -3.31
C PRO A 139 -10.50 -0.40 -2.26
N ALA A 140 -9.18 -0.49 -2.06
CA ALA A 140 -8.62 -1.37 -1.03
C ALA A 140 -8.96 -0.92 0.39
N VAL A 141 -8.85 0.38 0.65
CA VAL A 141 -9.23 0.98 1.94
C VAL A 141 -10.72 0.82 2.20
N GLU A 142 -11.56 1.08 1.19
CA GLU A 142 -13.02 0.90 1.27
C GLU A 142 -13.41 -0.56 1.54
N ALA A 143 -12.76 -1.52 0.88
CA ALA A 143 -13.01 -2.94 1.09
C ALA A 143 -12.62 -3.39 2.50
N LEU A 144 -11.52 -2.88 3.05
CA LEU A 144 -11.12 -3.16 4.43
C LEU A 144 -12.10 -2.56 5.44
N ALA A 145 -12.55 -1.32 5.20
CA ALA A 145 -13.58 -0.67 6.03
C ALA A 145 -14.89 -1.45 6.03
N THR A 146 -15.37 -1.86 4.85
CA THR A 146 -16.57 -2.70 4.69
C THR A 146 -16.44 -4.02 5.46
N ALA A 147 -15.27 -4.66 5.39
CA ALA A 147 -15.01 -5.89 6.14
C ALA A 147 -15.01 -5.66 7.65
N ALA A 148 -14.47 -4.53 8.12
CA ALA A 148 -14.46 -4.14 9.53
C ALA A 148 -15.87 -3.86 10.06
N GLU A 149 -16.70 -3.14 9.31
CA GLU A 149 -18.12 -2.89 9.64
C GLU A 149 -18.91 -4.20 9.75
N ALA A 150 -18.65 -5.14 8.84
CA ALA A 150 -19.21 -6.49 8.87
C ALA A 150 -18.56 -7.41 9.94
N LYS A 151 -17.63 -6.89 10.75
CA LYS A 151 -16.90 -7.62 11.81
C LYS A 151 -16.23 -8.89 11.29
N ARG A 152 -15.73 -8.85 10.06
CA ARG A 152 -15.00 -9.98 9.48
C ARG A 152 -13.62 -10.11 10.14
N PRO A 153 -13.04 -11.32 10.14
CA PRO A 153 -11.65 -11.52 10.54
C PRO A 153 -10.70 -10.60 9.77
N LEU A 154 -9.61 -10.20 10.42
CA LEU A 154 -8.63 -9.28 9.83
C LEU A 154 -8.03 -9.82 8.51
N ASP A 155 -7.80 -11.13 8.41
CA ASP A 155 -7.27 -11.75 7.18
C ASP A 155 -8.28 -11.74 6.03
N ASP A 156 -9.57 -11.89 6.35
CA ASP A 156 -10.67 -11.71 5.40
C ASP A 156 -10.70 -10.27 4.87
N GLY A 157 -10.54 -9.29 5.76
CA GLY A 157 -10.47 -7.87 5.40
C GLY A 157 -9.27 -7.54 4.52
N LEU A 158 -8.07 -8.01 4.87
CA LEU A 158 -6.86 -7.80 4.06
C LEU A 158 -6.94 -8.49 2.69
N ARG A 159 -7.55 -9.69 2.62
CA ARG A 159 -7.81 -10.38 1.36
C ARG A 159 -8.78 -9.59 0.48
N ALA A 160 -9.85 -9.04 1.05
CA ALA A 160 -10.79 -8.19 0.32
C ALA A 160 -10.10 -6.91 -0.18
N ALA A 161 -9.28 -6.27 0.65
CA ALA A 161 -8.49 -5.10 0.27
C ALA A 161 -7.52 -5.40 -0.89
N ALA A 162 -6.80 -6.52 -0.85
CA ALA A 162 -5.91 -6.94 -1.92
C ALA A 162 -6.64 -7.21 -3.24
N GLN A 163 -7.80 -7.86 -3.18
CA GLN A 163 -8.64 -8.11 -4.36
C GLN A 163 -9.16 -6.78 -4.96
N ALA A 164 -9.59 -5.84 -4.12
CA ALA A 164 -10.07 -4.54 -4.57
C ALA A 164 -8.95 -3.68 -5.18
N ALA A 165 -7.77 -3.62 -4.55
CA ALA A 165 -6.59 -2.96 -5.13
C ALA A 165 -6.21 -3.55 -6.49
N LYS A 166 -6.18 -4.88 -6.60
CA LYS A 166 -5.87 -5.57 -7.86
C LYS A 166 -6.88 -5.23 -8.95
N ALA A 167 -8.17 -5.34 -8.66
CA ALA A 167 -9.23 -5.01 -9.62
C ALA A 167 -9.17 -3.53 -10.04
N GLY A 168 -8.89 -2.64 -9.09
CA GLY A 168 -8.68 -1.22 -9.34
C GLY A 168 -7.50 -0.95 -10.28
N ALA A 169 -6.35 -1.57 -10.01
CA ALA A 169 -5.18 -1.50 -10.88
C ALA A 169 -5.47 -2.04 -12.29
N GLU A 170 -6.13 -3.19 -12.43
CA GLU A 170 -6.50 -3.77 -13.73
C GLU A 170 -7.47 -2.85 -14.50
N ALA A 171 -8.43 -2.23 -13.82
CA ALA A 171 -9.37 -1.30 -14.43
C ALA A 171 -8.69 -0.08 -15.08
N THR A 172 -7.53 0.35 -14.56
CA THR A 172 -6.79 1.48 -15.12
C THR A 172 -6.38 1.30 -16.57
N GLU A 173 -6.28 0.07 -17.07
CA GLU A 173 -5.94 -0.22 -18.47
C GLU A 173 -6.95 0.40 -19.45
N LYS A 174 -8.20 0.57 -19.03
CA LYS A 174 -9.28 1.10 -19.86
C LYS A 174 -9.52 2.61 -19.66
N MET A 175 -8.67 3.28 -18.88
CA MET A 175 -8.86 4.67 -18.47
C MET A 175 -7.97 5.62 -19.26
N ILE A 176 -8.41 6.88 -19.34
CA ILE A 176 -7.61 7.99 -19.86
C ILE A 176 -6.95 8.70 -18.67
N ALA A 177 -5.62 8.84 -18.70
CA ALA A 177 -4.89 9.53 -17.64
C ALA A 177 -5.24 11.02 -17.56
N ARG A 178 -5.51 11.49 -16.33
CA ARG A 178 -5.77 12.90 -16.05
C ARG A 178 -4.69 13.56 -15.18
N TYR A 179 -3.85 12.76 -14.54
CA TYR A 179 -2.76 13.22 -13.69
C TYR A 179 -1.43 12.57 -14.07
N GLY A 180 -0.36 13.04 -13.42
CA GLY A 180 1.01 12.58 -13.69
C GLY A 180 1.49 12.94 -15.09
N ARG A 181 2.60 12.31 -15.50
CA ARG A 181 3.17 12.47 -16.84
C ARG A 181 2.27 11.85 -17.92
N ALA A 182 1.57 10.77 -17.59
CA ALA A 182 0.66 10.05 -18.47
C ALA A 182 -0.48 10.91 -19.05
N ARG A 183 -0.93 11.96 -18.35
CA ARG A 183 -1.98 12.86 -18.86
C ARG A 183 -1.65 13.48 -20.23
N LEU A 184 -0.36 13.62 -20.55
CA LEU A 184 0.10 14.24 -21.80
C LEU A 184 -0.20 13.36 -23.02
N LEU A 185 -0.51 12.08 -22.82
CA LEU A 185 -0.78 11.12 -23.87
C LEU A 185 -2.27 10.99 -24.23
N GLY A 186 -3.17 11.54 -23.41
CA GLY A 186 -4.62 11.46 -23.63
C GLY A 186 -5.08 10.01 -23.86
N ASP A 187 -5.84 9.79 -24.93
CA ASP A 187 -6.42 8.48 -25.28
C ASP A 187 -5.39 7.38 -25.51
N LYS A 188 -4.12 7.73 -25.78
CA LYS A 188 -3.03 6.76 -25.94
C LYS A 188 -2.66 6.04 -24.65
N THR A 189 -3.21 6.45 -23.51
CA THR A 189 -3.03 5.76 -22.23
C THR A 189 -3.94 4.53 -22.07
N ILE A 190 -4.96 4.39 -22.92
CA ILE A 190 -5.81 3.20 -23.00
C ILE A 190 -4.99 2.02 -23.53
N GLY A 191 -5.18 0.83 -22.94
CA GLY A 191 -4.45 -0.40 -23.26
C GLY A 191 -3.19 -0.62 -22.42
N HIS A 192 -2.90 0.28 -21.48
CA HIS A 192 -1.74 0.19 -20.60
C HIS A 192 -2.18 0.37 -19.16
N GLN A 193 -1.77 -0.50 -18.24
CA GLN A 193 -2.04 -0.36 -16.80
C GLN A 193 -1.26 0.84 -16.20
N ASP A 194 -1.81 1.54 -15.21
CA ASP A 194 -1.09 2.55 -14.44
C ASP A 194 -0.04 1.91 -13.51
N ALA A 195 1.19 2.41 -13.55
CA ALA A 195 2.30 1.85 -12.77
C ALA A 195 2.11 2.08 -11.25
N GLY A 196 1.57 3.24 -10.85
CA GLY A 196 1.29 3.55 -9.45
C GLY A 196 0.20 2.63 -8.86
N ALA A 197 -0.90 2.45 -9.59
CA ALA A 197 -1.98 1.54 -9.22
C ALA A 197 -1.50 0.09 -9.11
N ALA A 198 -0.68 -0.36 -10.08
CA ALA A 198 -0.08 -1.68 -10.06
C ALA A 198 0.82 -1.88 -8.83
N SER A 199 1.63 -0.88 -8.45
CA SER A 199 2.47 -0.94 -7.25
C SER A 199 1.65 -1.06 -5.97
N VAL A 200 0.59 -0.26 -5.82
CA VAL A 200 -0.31 -0.36 -4.66
C VAL A 200 -0.98 -1.73 -4.59
N ALA A 201 -1.36 -2.32 -5.73
CA ALA A 201 -1.92 -3.67 -5.77
C ALA A 201 -0.94 -4.73 -5.25
N LEU A 202 0.35 -4.65 -5.64
CA LEU A 202 1.38 -5.54 -5.12
C LEU A 202 1.60 -5.36 -3.61
N MET A 203 1.51 -4.13 -3.10
CA MET A 203 1.63 -3.88 -1.66
C MET A 203 0.51 -4.56 -0.87
N PHE A 204 -0.75 -4.35 -1.24
CA PHE A 204 -1.87 -5.00 -0.57
C PHE A 204 -1.88 -6.53 -0.75
N GLU A 205 -1.42 -7.03 -1.90
CA GLU A 205 -1.22 -8.47 -2.10
C GLU A 205 -0.20 -9.04 -1.09
N GLY A 206 0.94 -8.37 -0.91
CA GLY A 206 1.94 -8.75 0.09
C GLY A 206 1.36 -8.74 1.51
N PHE A 207 0.60 -7.69 1.85
CA PHE A 207 -0.06 -7.55 3.15
C PHE A 207 -1.03 -8.71 3.43
N SER A 208 -1.80 -9.14 2.43
CA SER A 208 -2.70 -10.29 2.55
C SER A 208 -1.97 -11.63 2.65
N ARG A 209 -0.83 -11.81 1.96
CA ARG A 209 -0.04 -13.05 2.00
C ARG A 209 0.60 -13.27 3.37
N ALA A 210 1.22 -12.23 3.94
CA ALA A 210 1.92 -12.32 5.22
C ALA A 210 1.01 -12.80 6.38
N THR A 211 -0.25 -12.36 6.40
CA THR A 211 -1.23 -12.76 7.42
C THR A 211 -1.79 -14.17 7.21
N SER A 212 -1.75 -14.68 5.96
CA SER A 212 -2.15 -16.05 5.63
C SER A 212 -1.05 -17.07 5.96
N GLU A 213 0.22 -16.75 5.68
CA GLU A 213 1.37 -17.63 5.93
C GLU A 213 1.69 -17.80 7.42
N ALA A 214 1.45 -16.75 8.23
CA ALA A 214 1.53 -16.84 9.68
C ALA A 214 0.63 -17.96 10.26
N LYS A 215 -0.52 -18.25 9.62
CA LYS A 215 -1.41 -19.37 9.99
C LYS A 215 -0.79 -20.72 9.61
N GLY A 216 -0.17 -20.83 8.44
CA GLY A 216 0.46 -22.06 7.96
C GLY A 216 1.62 -22.51 8.86
N ASN A 217 2.47 -21.58 9.27
CA ASN A 217 3.61 -21.88 10.15
C ASN A 217 3.19 -22.20 11.59
N LEU A 218 2.14 -21.56 12.12
CA LEU A 218 1.59 -21.90 13.45
C LEU A 218 0.80 -23.22 13.47
N ALA A 219 0.18 -23.60 12.35
CA ALA A 219 -0.48 -24.90 12.20
C ALA A 219 0.56 -26.03 12.11
N ASN A 220 1.71 -25.78 11.47
CA ASN A 220 2.80 -26.75 11.32
C ASN A 220 3.69 -26.87 12.57
N ALA A 221 3.77 -25.85 13.42
CA ALA A 221 4.54 -25.87 14.66
C ALA A 221 3.83 -26.57 15.85
N ARG A 222 2.67 -27.19 15.62
CA ARG A 222 1.86 -27.87 16.64
C ARG A 222 1.91 -29.40 16.60
N TYR A 223 2.92 -29.98 15.92
CA TYR A 223 3.17 -31.42 15.88
C TYR A 223 4.61 -31.73 16.28
#